data_AF-A0A6J0TCT1-F1
#
_entry.id   AF-A0A6J0TCT1-F1
#
_cell.length_a   1.000
_cell.length_b   1.000
_cell.length_c   1.000
_cell.angle_alpha   90.00
_cell.angle_beta   90.00
_cell.angle_gamma   90.00
#
_symmetry.space_group_name_H-M   'P 1'
#
loop_
_entity.id
_entity.type
_entity.pdbx_description
1 polymer ?
#
loop_
_entity_poly.entity_id
_entity_poly.type
_entity_poly.pdbx_seq_one_letter_code
_entity_poly.pdbx_strand_id
1 'polypeptide(L)'
;MELIASNLQVLLQAAEYVERREREAEHGYASLSPYRGQSISQSQRRRRPRHPPRKALKDLRQLTSSKKDSISSSQQSVHNELEKHRRAQLRQCLEQLKQQIPISTDQAHYTTLNLLHQARLHMKKLEEQEKRARRLKERLRCEQQNLRQRLEELLAHFNTERPRPDSLDCSQFSSERSDSVLKISAYLRNRPWDS
;
A
#
# COMPACT_ATOMS: atom_id res chain seq x y z
N MET A 1 36.28 -29.14 4.54
CA MET A 1 35.92 -27.74 4.86
C MET A 1 35.53 -27.08 3.54
N GLU A 2 34.33 -27.36 3.06
CA GLU A 2 33.80 -26.70 1.86
C GLU A 2 33.53 -25.24 2.18
N LEU A 3 34.19 -24.35 1.45
CA LEU A 3 33.93 -22.93 1.48
C LEU A 3 32.52 -22.71 0.95
N ILE A 4 31.55 -22.53 1.85
CA ILE A 4 30.28 -21.88 1.52
C ILE A 4 30.66 -20.45 1.13
N ALA A 5 31.01 -20.26 -0.14
CA ALA A 5 31.27 -18.95 -0.69
C ALA A 5 29.97 -18.17 -0.56
N SER A 6 29.95 -17.21 0.36
CA SER A 6 28.83 -16.28 0.55
C SER A 6 28.41 -15.73 -0.81
N ASN A 7 27.11 -15.64 -1.08
CA ASN A 7 26.56 -15.20 -2.39
C ASN A 7 27.23 -13.92 -2.94
N LEU A 8 27.69 -13.03 -2.05
CA LEU A 8 28.48 -11.84 -2.38
C LEU A 8 29.80 -12.17 -3.10
N GLN A 9 30.51 -13.20 -2.67
CA GLN A 9 31.81 -13.60 -3.22
C GLN A 9 31.66 -14.22 -4.61
N VAL A 10 30.59 -14.99 -4.83
CA VAL A 10 30.22 -15.49 -6.17
C VAL A 10 29.87 -14.33 -7.11
N LEU A 11 29.11 -13.35 -6.63
CA LEU A 11 28.77 -12.16 -7.41
C LEU A 11 29.99 -11.28 -7.73
N LEU A 12 30.92 -11.11 -6.78
CA LEU A 12 32.17 -10.38 -6.99
C LEU A 12 33.06 -11.08 -8.02
N GLN A 13 33.20 -12.41 -7.91
CA GLN A 13 33.97 -13.19 -8.88
C GLN A 13 33.34 -13.16 -10.28
N ALA A 14 32.01 -13.18 -10.37
CA ALA A 14 31.30 -13.01 -11.63
C ALA A 14 31.49 -11.60 -12.22
N ALA A 15 31.46 -10.55 -11.39
CA ALA A 15 31.69 -9.17 -11.82
C ALA A 15 33.11 -8.98 -12.38
N GLU A 16 34.13 -9.49 -11.69
CA GLU A 16 35.52 -9.44 -12.16
C GLU A 16 35.71 -10.16 -13.50
N TYR A 17 35.01 -11.28 -13.70
CA TYR A 17 35.03 -12.03 -14.95
C TYR A 17 34.39 -11.25 -16.12
N VAL A 18 33.28 -10.55 -15.89
CA VAL A 18 32.64 -9.70 -16.91
C VAL A 18 33.57 -8.55 -17.30
N GLU A 19 34.23 -7.92 -16.33
CA GLU A 19 35.12 -6.78 -16.56
C GLU A 19 36.39 -7.16 -17.35
N ARG A 20 36.96 -8.36 -17.11
CA ARG A 20 38.04 -8.90 -17.97
C ARG A 20 37.58 -9.17 -19.39
N ARG A 21 36.38 -9.76 -19.55
CA ARG A 21 35.79 -10.05 -20.86
C ARG A 21 35.52 -8.80 -21.68
N GLU A 22 35.13 -7.70 -21.06
CA GLU A 22 34.90 -6.42 -21.77
C GLU A 22 36.21 -5.77 -22.20
N ARG A 23 37.26 -5.77 -21.35
CA ARG A 23 38.58 -5.24 -21.72
C ARG A 23 39.25 -6.00 -22.88
N GLU A 24 39.13 -7.32 -22.92
CA GLU A 24 39.69 -8.15 -24.01
C GLU A 24 38.92 -7.99 -25.34
N ALA A 25 37.66 -7.58 -25.30
CA ALA A 25 36.85 -7.36 -26.50
C ALA A 25 37.15 -6.01 -27.20
N GLU A 26 37.76 -5.05 -26.50
CA GLU A 26 38.00 -3.70 -27.00
C GLU A 26 39.47 -3.44 -27.42
N HIS A 27 40.43 -4.24 -26.92
CA HIS A 27 41.86 -4.08 -27.22
C HIS A 27 42.34 -4.81 -28.49
N GLY A 28 41.52 -4.81 -29.54
CA GLY A 28 41.88 -5.36 -30.85
C GLY A 28 42.40 -4.34 -31.88
N TYR A 29 42.15 -3.03 -31.74
CA TYR A 29 42.47 -2.04 -32.79
C TYR A 29 42.70 -0.61 -32.26
N ALA A 30 43.54 -0.44 -31.23
CA ALA A 30 43.93 0.89 -30.76
C ALA A 30 45.22 1.39 -31.45
N SER A 31 45.11 1.85 -32.69
CA SER A 31 46.03 2.88 -33.22
C SER A 31 45.42 3.59 -34.43
N LEU A 32 45.41 4.93 -34.37
CA LEU A 32 45.09 5.93 -35.42
C LEU A 32 43.66 6.49 -35.42
N SER A 33 43.46 7.51 -34.58
CA SER A 33 42.77 8.77 -34.96
C SER A 33 43.86 9.70 -35.54
N PRO A 34 43.63 10.69 -36.45
CA PRO A 34 42.43 11.53 -36.44
C PRO A 34 41.94 12.14 -37.78
N TYR A 35 40.80 12.85 -37.63
CA TYR A 35 40.49 14.17 -38.19
C TYR A 35 39.38 14.32 -39.26
N ARG A 36 38.62 15.41 -39.05
CA ARG A 36 37.77 16.19 -39.98
C ARG A 36 36.36 15.63 -40.23
N GLY A 37 35.26 16.37 -40.07
CA GLY A 37 35.04 17.76 -39.73
C GLY A 37 33.61 18.18 -40.13
N GLN A 38 33.13 19.24 -39.48
CA GLN A 38 32.13 20.21 -39.96
C GLN A 38 30.63 19.88 -39.99
N SER A 39 29.95 20.61 -39.10
CA SER A 39 28.55 21.01 -39.03
C SER A 39 28.02 21.71 -40.29
N ILE A 40 26.81 21.34 -40.77
CA ILE A 40 25.90 22.22 -41.52
C ILE A 40 24.42 21.89 -41.18
N SER A 41 23.80 22.84 -40.49
CA SER A 41 22.50 23.49 -40.71
C SER A 41 21.29 22.77 -41.36
N GLN A 42 20.18 22.84 -40.63
CA GLN A 42 18.85 23.35 -41.03
C GLN A 42 18.11 22.77 -42.26
N SER A 43 16.91 22.26 -41.93
CA SER A 43 15.61 22.58 -42.55
C SER A 43 15.29 22.23 -44.01
N GLN A 44 14.07 21.70 -44.14
CA GLN A 44 13.16 21.72 -45.28
C GLN A 44 13.21 20.57 -46.30
N ARG A 45 12.15 19.76 -46.20
CA ARG A 45 11.31 19.26 -47.32
C ARG A 45 12.03 19.08 -48.65
N ARG A 46 12.22 17.83 -49.11
CA ARG A 46 11.83 17.36 -50.47
C ARG A 46 11.69 15.82 -50.54
N ARG A 47 10.52 15.40 -51.05
CA ARG A 47 10.27 14.35 -52.06
C ARG A 47 11.07 13.04 -51.91
N ARG A 48 10.37 11.98 -51.49
CA ARG A 48 10.81 10.58 -51.63
C ARG A 48 11.15 10.27 -53.10
N PRO A 49 12.34 9.73 -53.41
CA PRO A 49 12.58 9.00 -54.64
C PRO A 49 12.37 7.49 -54.41
N ARG A 50 11.59 6.87 -55.29
CA ARG A 50 11.55 5.42 -55.51
C ARG A 50 12.89 4.98 -56.10
N HIS A 51 13.57 4.02 -55.47
CA HIS A 51 14.77 3.31 -55.98
C HIS A 51 14.76 1.85 -55.43
N PRO A 52 15.53 0.90 -56.00
CA PRO A 52 15.07 -0.31 -56.70
C PRO A 52 15.13 -1.57 -55.80
N PRO A 53 14.74 -2.78 -56.26
CA PRO A 53 14.85 -3.98 -55.43
C PRO A 53 16.32 -4.38 -55.31
N ARG A 54 16.95 -4.12 -54.16
CA ARG A 54 18.27 -4.63 -53.81
C ARG A 54 18.15 -5.77 -52.80
N LYS A 55 17.83 -6.96 -53.30
CA LYS A 55 18.09 -8.24 -52.61
C LYS A 55 19.58 -8.60 -52.80
N ALA A 56 20.50 -7.88 -52.16
CA ALA A 56 21.92 -8.26 -52.06
C ALA A 56 22.71 -7.35 -51.10
N LEU A 57 22.11 -6.89 -50.00
CA LEU A 57 22.83 -6.15 -48.96
C LEU A 57 22.26 -6.44 -47.57
N LYS A 58 21.81 -7.68 -47.34
CA LYS A 58 21.33 -8.14 -46.03
C LYS A 58 22.42 -8.85 -45.22
N ASP A 59 23.48 -9.33 -45.86
CA ASP A 59 24.37 -10.29 -45.20
C ASP A 59 25.53 -9.62 -44.44
N LEU A 60 25.84 -8.34 -44.73
CA LEU A 60 26.87 -7.59 -43.99
C LEU A 60 26.35 -6.86 -42.75
N ARG A 61 25.03 -6.60 -42.65
CA ARG A 61 24.41 -5.99 -41.45
C ARG A 61 24.06 -7.02 -40.36
N GLN A 62 23.88 -8.28 -40.73
CA GLN A 62 23.46 -9.36 -39.82
C GLN A 62 24.54 -9.79 -38.81
N LEU A 63 25.82 -9.46 -39.04
CA LEU A 63 26.90 -9.86 -38.12
C LEU A 63 27.17 -8.83 -37.01
N THR A 64 26.81 -7.55 -37.22
CA THR A 64 27.08 -6.46 -36.26
C THR A 64 25.84 -5.95 -35.53
N SER A 65 24.62 -6.20 -36.02
CA SER A 65 23.38 -5.79 -35.33
C SER A 65 22.84 -6.85 -34.35
N SER A 66 23.09 -8.12 -34.60
CA SER A 66 22.53 -9.26 -33.83
C SER A 66 22.87 -9.22 -32.35
N LYS A 67 24.07 -8.74 -31.97
CA LYS A 67 24.47 -8.59 -30.57
C LYS A 67 23.72 -7.45 -29.88
N LYS A 68 23.54 -6.31 -30.56
CA LYS A 68 22.82 -5.14 -30.01
C LYS A 68 21.32 -5.40 -29.90
N ASP A 69 20.75 -6.12 -30.88
CA ASP A 69 19.35 -6.54 -30.90
C ASP A 69 19.05 -7.61 -29.83
N SER A 70 19.99 -8.54 -29.55
CA SER A 70 19.83 -9.56 -28.50
C SER A 70 19.84 -8.99 -27.07
N ILE A 71 20.70 -7.98 -26.82
CA ILE A 71 20.76 -7.27 -25.53
C ILE A 71 19.48 -6.46 -25.33
N SER A 72 19.00 -5.77 -26.38
CA SER A 72 17.72 -5.05 -26.36
C SER A 72 16.54 -5.99 -26.09
N SER A 73 16.50 -7.17 -26.73
CA SER A 73 15.46 -8.18 -26.50
C SER A 73 15.49 -8.73 -25.06
N SER A 74 16.68 -8.96 -24.50
CA SER A 74 16.85 -9.41 -23.12
C SER A 74 16.39 -8.34 -22.11
N GLN A 75 16.74 -7.08 -22.35
CA GLN A 75 16.28 -5.95 -21.53
C GLN A 75 14.77 -5.74 -21.62
N GLN A 76 14.17 -5.88 -22.81
CA GLN A 76 12.72 -5.85 -22.99
C GLN A 76 12.03 -7.00 -22.27
N SER A 77 12.63 -8.20 -22.27
CA SER A 77 12.08 -9.35 -21.53
C SER A 77 12.11 -9.11 -20.02
N VAL A 78 13.22 -8.60 -19.48
CA VAL A 78 13.31 -8.23 -18.06
C VAL A 78 12.27 -7.16 -17.71
N HIS A 79 12.13 -6.13 -18.55
CA HIS A 79 11.12 -5.09 -18.37
C HIS A 79 9.68 -5.65 -18.35
N ASN A 80 9.36 -6.58 -19.26
CA ASN A 80 8.05 -7.23 -19.31
C ASN A 80 7.77 -8.07 -18.06
N GLU A 81 8.75 -8.81 -17.55
CA GLU A 81 8.60 -9.58 -16.31
C GLU A 81 8.39 -8.66 -15.09
N LEU A 82 9.14 -7.56 -15.00
CA LEU A 82 8.94 -6.56 -13.95
C LEU A 82 7.55 -5.92 -14.03
N GLU A 83 7.07 -5.59 -15.24
CA GLU A 83 5.74 -5.01 -15.43
C GLU A 83 4.63 -6.02 -15.13
N LYS A 84 4.81 -7.31 -15.44
CA LYS A 84 3.89 -8.37 -15.03
C LYS A 84 3.80 -8.46 -13.50
N HIS A 85 4.95 -8.48 -12.83
CA HIS A 85 5.00 -8.50 -11.37
C HIS A 85 4.31 -7.27 -10.76
N ARG A 86 4.62 -6.06 -11.27
CA ARG A 86 3.99 -4.81 -10.86
C ARG A 86 2.47 -4.85 -11.03
N ARG A 87 1.97 -5.40 -12.15
CA ARG A 87 0.53 -5.55 -12.41
C ARG A 87 -0.13 -6.56 -11.48
N ALA A 88 0.55 -7.65 -11.13
CA ALA A 88 0.05 -8.62 -10.16
C ALA A 88 -0.13 -7.99 -8.78
N GLN A 89 0.87 -7.24 -8.31
CA GLN A 89 0.79 -6.49 -7.05
C GLN A 89 -0.38 -5.48 -7.07
N LEU A 90 -0.55 -4.72 -8.15
CA LEU A 90 -1.66 -3.77 -8.27
C LEU A 90 -3.02 -4.47 -8.16
N ARG A 91 -3.19 -5.63 -8.81
CA ARG A 91 -4.43 -6.41 -8.71
C ARG A 91 -4.70 -6.86 -7.28
N GLN A 92 -3.67 -7.34 -6.58
CA GLN A 92 -3.78 -7.73 -5.17
C GLN A 92 -4.22 -6.55 -4.29
N CYS A 93 -3.62 -5.37 -4.46
CA CYS A 93 -4.02 -4.17 -3.71
C CYS A 93 -5.48 -3.77 -3.97
N LEU A 94 -5.93 -3.83 -5.23
CA LEU A 94 -7.33 -3.50 -5.58
C LEU A 94 -8.33 -4.54 -5.04
N GLU A 95 -7.93 -5.81 -4.97
CA GLU A 95 -8.75 -6.88 -4.41
C GLU A 95 -8.89 -6.75 -2.89
N GLN A 96 -7.81 -6.42 -2.19
CA GLN A 96 -7.86 -6.07 -0.76
C GLN A 96 -8.77 -4.87 -0.51
N LEU A 97 -8.65 -3.82 -1.34
CA LEU A 97 -9.52 -2.64 -1.24
C LEU A 97 -11.00 -2.99 -1.43
N LYS A 98 -11.31 -3.91 -2.34
CA LYS A 98 -12.69 -4.39 -2.57
C LYS A 98 -13.28 -5.05 -1.31
N GLN A 99 -12.48 -5.82 -0.56
CA GLN A 99 -12.94 -6.49 0.66
C GLN A 99 -13.26 -5.51 1.80
N GLN A 100 -12.62 -4.34 1.82
CA GLN A 100 -12.77 -3.34 2.88
C GLN A 100 -13.94 -2.37 2.65
N ILE A 101 -14.50 -2.34 1.44
CA ILE A 101 -15.58 -1.40 1.08
C ILE A 101 -16.88 -2.19 0.97
N PRO A 102 -17.96 -1.74 1.63
CA PRO A 102 -19.29 -2.30 1.44
C PRO A 102 -19.80 -1.96 0.03
N ILE A 103 -19.42 -2.78 -0.95
CA ILE A 103 -19.87 -2.69 -2.33
C ILE A 103 -20.99 -3.72 -2.50
N SER A 104 -22.21 -3.25 -2.74
CA SER A 104 -23.34 -4.11 -3.10
C SER A 104 -22.93 -4.97 -4.30
N THR A 105 -23.09 -6.28 -4.16
CA THR A 105 -22.62 -7.32 -5.08
C THR A 105 -23.37 -7.38 -6.42
N ASP A 106 -23.94 -6.27 -6.90
CA ASP A 106 -24.58 -6.18 -8.22
C ASP A 106 -23.51 -5.84 -9.27
N GLN A 107 -22.89 -6.89 -9.79
CA GLN A 107 -21.63 -6.88 -10.56
C GLN A 107 -21.77 -6.38 -12.02
N ALA A 108 -22.34 -5.20 -12.22
CA ALA A 108 -22.28 -4.50 -13.52
C ALA A 108 -21.24 -3.35 -13.55
N HIS A 109 -20.77 -2.88 -12.39
CA HIS A 109 -20.01 -1.62 -12.29
C HIS A 109 -18.64 -1.71 -11.59
N TYR A 110 -17.98 -2.87 -11.62
CA TYR A 110 -16.64 -3.01 -11.03
C TYR A 110 -15.55 -2.53 -11.99
N THR A 111 -15.36 -1.20 -12.04
CA THR A 111 -14.20 -0.56 -12.68
C THR A 111 -13.26 -0.02 -11.61
N THR A 112 -11.96 0.07 -11.89
CA THR A 112 -10.97 0.63 -10.95
C THR A 112 -11.34 2.03 -10.50
N LEU A 113 -11.88 2.86 -11.39
CA LEU A 113 -12.31 4.22 -11.07
C LEU A 113 -13.47 4.24 -10.07
N ASN A 114 -14.50 3.40 -10.29
CA ASN A 114 -15.65 3.34 -9.39
C ASN A 114 -15.22 2.83 -8.00
N LEU A 115 -14.35 1.81 -7.94
CA LEU A 115 -13.80 1.31 -6.68
C LEU A 115 -13.10 2.41 -5.88
N LEU A 116 -12.22 3.19 -6.52
CA LEU A 116 -11.52 4.30 -5.86
C LEU A 116 -12.48 5.41 -5.42
N HIS A 117 -13.51 5.69 -6.22
CA HIS A 117 -14.54 6.66 -5.85
C HIS A 117 -15.32 6.21 -4.60
N GLN A 118 -15.78 4.96 -4.57
CA GLN A 118 -16.49 4.37 -3.44
C GLN A 118 -15.62 4.31 -2.19
N ALA A 119 -14.32 3.98 -2.33
CA ALA A 119 -13.36 4.00 -1.22
C ALA A 119 -13.33 5.37 -0.54
N ARG A 120 -13.23 6.43 -1.35
CA ARG A 120 -13.21 7.81 -0.85
C ARG A 120 -14.53 8.21 -0.17
N LEU A 121 -15.67 7.77 -0.70
CA LEU A 121 -16.97 8.01 -0.07
C LEU A 121 -17.11 7.25 1.26
N HIS A 122 -16.65 6.00 1.30
CA HIS A 122 -16.68 5.17 2.49
C HIS A 122 -15.83 5.77 3.62
N MET A 123 -14.61 6.23 3.32
CA MET A 123 -13.78 6.95 4.29
C MET A 123 -14.51 8.16 4.89
N LYS A 124 -15.09 9.02 4.03
CA LYS A 124 -15.85 10.19 4.50
C LYS A 124 -17.06 9.81 5.37
N LYS A 125 -17.74 8.72 5.04
CA LYS A 125 -18.86 8.20 5.83
C LYS A 125 -18.39 7.75 7.21
N LEU A 126 -17.28 7.02 7.28
CA LEU A 126 -16.70 6.56 8.54
C LEU A 126 -16.25 7.73 9.42
N GLU A 127 -15.57 8.73 8.86
CA GLU A 127 -15.14 9.94 9.58
C GLU A 127 -16.33 10.69 10.21
N GLU A 128 -17.42 10.84 9.46
CA GLU A 128 -18.62 11.50 9.93
C GLU A 128 -19.35 10.66 10.99
N GLN A 129 -19.37 9.34 10.86
CA GLN A 129 -19.89 8.43 11.89
C GLN A 129 -19.08 8.52 13.18
N GLU A 130 -17.75 8.51 13.09
CA GLU A 130 -16.85 8.66 14.24
C GLU A 130 -17.10 10.00 14.95
N LYS A 131 -17.23 11.09 14.19
CA LYS A 131 -17.53 12.43 14.73
C LYS A 131 -18.87 12.45 15.47
N ARG A 132 -19.91 11.83 14.92
CA ARG A 132 -21.23 11.73 15.58
C ARG A 132 -21.17 10.89 16.84
N ALA A 133 -20.51 9.73 16.80
CA ALA A 133 -20.31 8.87 17.96
C ALA A 133 -19.54 9.58 19.07
N ARG A 134 -18.52 10.37 18.71
CA ARG A 134 -17.74 11.19 19.67
C ARG A 134 -18.62 12.22 20.38
N ARG A 135 -19.43 12.98 19.64
CA ARG A 135 -20.37 13.96 20.22
C ARG A 135 -21.39 13.29 21.14
N LEU A 136 -21.93 12.14 20.74
CA LEU A 136 -22.88 11.39 21.57
C LEU A 136 -22.23 10.93 22.87
N LYS A 137 -21.00 10.40 22.79
CA LYS A 137 -20.23 9.97 23.96
C LYS A 137 -19.95 11.13 24.91
N GLU A 138 -19.59 12.31 24.39
CA GLU A 138 -19.40 13.53 25.19
C GLU A 138 -20.68 13.96 25.89
N ARG A 139 -21.80 14.02 25.16
CA ARG A 139 -23.11 14.34 25.75
C ARG A 139 -23.47 13.39 26.88
N LEU A 140 -23.33 12.07 26.66
CA LEU A 140 -23.63 11.06 27.68
C LEU A 140 -22.68 11.15 28.89
N ARG A 141 -21.42 11.53 28.69
CA ARG A 141 -20.48 11.79 29.79
C ARG A 141 -20.93 12.98 30.63
N CYS A 142 -21.35 14.08 30.02
CA CYS A 142 -21.89 15.23 30.74
C CYS A 142 -23.16 14.86 31.51
N GLU A 143 -24.09 14.13 30.89
CA GLU A 143 -25.31 13.64 31.57
C GLU A 143 -24.97 12.74 32.76
N GLN A 144 -24.01 11.81 32.60
CA GLN A 144 -23.55 10.95 33.69
C GLN A 144 -22.94 11.76 34.85
N GLN A 145 -22.14 12.79 34.56
CA GLN A 145 -21.55 13.65 35.58
C GLN A 145 -22.61 14.45 36.32
N ASN A 146 -23.56 15.05 35.61
CA ASN A 146 -24.68 15.80 36.20
C ASN A 146 -25.51 14.90 37.13
N LEU A 147 -25.83 13.68 36.69
CA LEU A 147 -26.58 12.73 37.52
C LEU A 147 -25.79 12.32 38.77
N ARG A 148 -24.47 12.15 38.67
CA ARG A 148 -23.61 11.86 39.84
C ARG A 148 -23.59 13.01 40.84
N GLN A 149 -23.44 14.25 40.38
CA GLN A 149 -23.49 15.43 41.24
C GLN A 149 -24.85 15.53 41.94
N ARG A 150 -25.95 15.29 41.20
CA ARG A 150 -27.29 15.32 41.79
C ARG A 150 -27.51 14.26 42.85
N LEU A 151 -26.95 13.05 42.66
CA LEU A 151 -26.98 12.00 43.67
C LEU A 151 -26.17 12.40 44.91
N GLU A 152 -25.00 13.00 44.72
CA GLU A 152 -24.16 13.48 45.82
C GLU A 152 -24.84 14.59 46.63
N GLU A 153 -25.48 15.56 45.97
CA GLU A 153 -26.31 16.59 46.61
C GLU A 153 -27.43 15.97 47.46
N LEU A 154 -28.20 15.03 46.91
CA LEU A 154 -29.28 14.37 47.64
C LEU A 154 -28.78 13.57 48.85
N LEU A 155 -27.64 12.88 48.72
CA LEU A 155 -27.01 12.17 49.82
C LEU A 155 -26.48 13.15 50.88
N ALA A 156 -25.87 14.26 50.48
CA ALA A 156 -25.42 15.30 51.39
C ALA A 156 -26.59 15.91 52.18
N HIS A 157 -27.69 16.26 51.50
CA HIS A 157 -28.91 16.75 52.14
C HIS A 157 -29.52 15.74 53.11
N PHE A 158 -29.57 14.45 52.74
CA PHE A 158 -30.04 13.38 53.63
C PHE A 158 -29.17 13.26 54.89
N ASN A 159 -27.85 13.44 54.74
CA ASN A 159 -26.90 13.40 55.86
C ASN A 159 -26.95 14.65 56.74
N THR A 160 -27.33 15.82 56.20
CA THR A 160 -27.46 17.07 56.98
C THR A 160 -28.80 17.17 57.73
N GLU A 161 -29.88 16.60 57.19
CA GLU A 161 -31.22 16.63 57.80
C GLU A 161 -31.43 15.57 58.90
N ARG A 162 -30.48 14.62 59.06
CA ARG A 162 -30.47 13.68 60.20
C ARG A 162 -29.28 13.97 61.12
N PRO A 163 -29.44 14.74 62.22
CA PRO A 163 -28.55 14.53 63.35
C PRO A 163 -28.77 13.08 63.81
N ARG A 164 -27.66 12.31 63.86
CA ARG A 164 -27.60 10.90 64.28
C ARG A 164 -28.76 10.43 65.15
N PRO A 165 -29.40 9.31 64.81
CA PRO A 165 -29.73 8.31 65.81
C PRO A 165 -28.66 7.23 65.75
N ASP A 166 -28.11 6.91 66.92
CA ASP A 166 -27.37 5.68 67.11
C ASP A 166 -28.20 4.46 66.64
N SER A 167 -27.49 3.35 66.37
CA SER A 167 -27.97 1.97 66.35
C SER A 167 -28.14 1.28 64.98
N LEU A 168 -27.13 0.44 64.71
CA LEU A 168 -27.17 -0.98 64.32
C LEU A 168 -27.84 -1.42 63.00
N ASP A 169 -27.02 -2.16 62.25
CA ASP A 169 -27.34 -3.23 61.31
C ASP A 169 -28.04 -2.88 59.99
N CYS A 170 -27.23 -2.54 58.99
CA CYS A 170 -27.60 -2.61 57.57
C CYS A 170 -26.52 -3.41 56.82
N SER A 171 -26.34 -4.68 57.17
CA SER A 171 -25.35 -5.56 56.52
C SER A 171 -25.93 -6.56 55.50
N GLN A 172 -27.25 -6.61 55.29
CA GLN A 172 -27.88 -7.76 54.60
C GLN A 172 -28.36 -7.57 53.15
N PHE A 173 -28.09 -6.45 52.46
CA PHE A 173 -28.61 -6.24 51.08
C PHE A 173 -27.57 -5.95 49.99
N SER A 174 -26.27 -6.12 50.23
CA SER A 174 -25.22 -5.76 49.26
C SER A 174 -24.65 -6.91 48.39
N SER A 175 -25.21 -8.11 48.42
CA SER A 175 -24.55 -9.28 47.79
C SER A 175 -25.00 -9.65 46.38
N GLU A 176 -26.13 -9.15 45.84
CA GLU A 176 -26.67 -9.66 44.56
C GLU A 176 -26.53 -8.69 43.37
N ARG A 177 -26.17 -7.43 43.62
CA ARG A 177 -26.10 -6.41 42.54
C ARG A 177 -24.82 -6.46 41.71
N SER A 178 -23.71 -6.90 42.29
CA SER A 178 -22.39 -6.92 41.61
C SER A 178 -22.34 -7.84 40.40
N ASP A 179 -23.08 -8.95 40.40
CA ASP A 179 -23.11 -9.91 39.29
C ASP A 179 -23.85 -9.39 38.05
N SER A 180 -24.84 -8.51 38.23
CA SER A 180 -25.59 -7.91 37.11
C SER A 180 -24.76 -6.90 36.33
N VAL A 181 -23.93 -6.09 37.01
CA VAL A 181 -23.06 -5.08 36.38
C VAL A 181 -21.89 -5.75 35.67
N LEU A 182 -21.35 -6.84 36.22
CA LEU A 182 -20.33 -7.66 35.56
C LEU A 182 -20.89 -8.38 34.32
N LYS A 183 -22.13 -8.89 34.37
CA LYS A 183 -22.79 -9.48 33.19
C LYS A 183 -23.04 -8.45 32.09
N ILE A 184 -23.55 -7.26 32.41
CA ILE A 184 -23.81 -6.20 31.40
C ILE A 184 -22.49 -5.72 30.76
N SER A 185 -21.44 -5.55 31.56
CA SER A 185 -20.12 -5.15 31.04
C SER A 185 -19.44 -6.25 30.22
N ALA A 186 -19.68 -7.53 30.51
CA ALA A 186 -19.24 -8.65 29.67
C ALA A 186 -20.03 -8.72 28.34
N TYR A 187 -21.34 -8.48 28.37
CA TYR A 187 -22.19 -8.44 27.18
C TYR A 187 -21.83 -7.29 26.23
N LEU A 188 -21.44 -6.13 26.75
CA LEU A 188 -21.00 -4.99 25.93
C LEU A 188 -19.60 -5.18 25.34
N ARG A 189 -18.77 -6.03 25.96
CA ARG A 189 -17.40 -6.31 25.50
C ARG A 189 -17.35 -7.37 24.39
N ASN A 190 -18.32 -8.29 24.38
CA ASN A 190 -18.37 -9.42 23.45
C ASN A 190 -19.41 -9.25 22.33
N ARG A 191 -19.94 -8.04 22.09
CA ARG A 191 -20.78 -7.81 20.91
C ARG A 191 -19.93 -7.97 19.64
N PRO A 192 -20.21 -8.96 18.78
CA PRO A 192 -19.64 -8.99 17.45
C PRO A 192 -20.20 -7.78 16.70
N TRP A 193 -19.31 -7.03 16.08
CA TRP A 193 -19.69 -5.99 15.13
C TRP A 193 -20.14 -6.69 13.84
N ASP A 194 -21.38 -7.16 13.79
CA ASP A 194 -22.03 -7.67 12.59
C ASP A 194 -23.38 -6.96 12.45
N SER A 195 -23.79 -6.40 11.31
CA SER A 195 -23.21 -6.25 9.97
C SER A 195 -23.72 -4.94 9.36
#